data_AF-A0AAD7JYH9-F1
#
_entry.id   AF-A0AAD7JYH9-F1
#
_cell.length_a   1.000
_cell.length_b   1.000
_cell.length_c   1.000
_cell.angle_alpha   90.00
_cell.angle_beta   90.00
_cell.angle_gamma   90.00
#
_symmetry.space_group_name_H-M   'P 1'
#
loop_
_entity.id
_entity.type
_entity.pdbx_description
1 polymer ?
#
loop_
_entity_poly.entity_id
_entity_poly.type
_entity_poly.pdbx_seq_one_letter_code
_entity_poly.pdbx_strand_id
1 'polypeptide(L)'
;MNGRSYYRWILDLASRNPLNITYTPGHLEEVSIPARLNFEADHYASSAQRRLHDVPTAPIPTFFMDEFTFYTPDDGWIESSICTFVEKALILSASKKASAGHQQRMALHLYDSKPPPDFPYTMAYSAYSAVVQLYARSGQLPTADLLYSRDKLNDPRCRAGCQAIEDQHHIFVDCPRYDDWRVKAAEDVHRRTNSKLAEKDVEETERTGLLLAAKSLFLDNDTLWPLHYSSYYLGHIPPFDHLIPKKVGNSEGLTRTRLAHHIANDWHTVSIRLAGRIWGDWQRRMAQTTDTRRRS
;
A
#
# COMPACT_ATOMS: atom_id res chain seq x y z
N MET A 1 -19.04 9.29 6.60
CA MET A 1 -18.86 10.49 7.43
C MET A 1 -20.26 10.82 7.95
N ASN A 2 -20.47 10.64 9.24
CA ASN A 2 -21.74 10.93 9.91
C ASN A 2 -21.76 12.44 10.22
N GLY A 3 -22.89 13.11 10.05
CA GLY A 3 -22.94 14.57 10.04
C GLY A 3 -24.30 15.17 9.67
N ARG A 4 -25.26 14.33 9.25
CA ARG A 4 -26.61 14.78 8.90
C ARG A 4 -27.34 15.34 10.11
N SER A 5 -27.15 14.72 11.27
CA SER A 5 -27.67 15.19 12.56
C SER A 5 -27.12 16.57 12.91
N TYR A 6 -25.82 16.79 12.71
CA TYR A 6 -25.17 18.10 12.89
C TYR A 6 -25.72 19.17 11.96
N TYR A 7 -25.92 18.87 10.67
CA TYR A 7 -26.51 19.82 9.74
C TYR A 7 -27.96 20.19 10.13
N ARG A 8 -28.77 19.19 10.52
CA ARG A 8 -30.14 19.44 11.00
C ARG A 8 -30.14 20.30 12.26
N TRP A 9 -29.24 20.03 13.19
CA TRP A 9 -29.09 20.83 14.39
C TRP A 9 -28.69 22.27 14.10
N ILE A 10 -27.70 22.49 13.22
CA ILE A 10 -27.28 23.83 12.82
C ILE A 10 -28.43 24.58 12.13
N LEU A 11 -29.19 23.92 11.26
CA LEU A 11 -30.36 24.50 10.60
C LEU A 11 -31.49 24.85 11.57
N ASP A 12 -31.71 24.02 12.59
CA ASP A 12 -32.68 24.32 13.66
C ASP A 12 -32.21 25.50 14.54
N LEU A 13 -30.92 25.59 14.87
CA LEU A 13 -30.38 26.76 15.56
C LEU A 13 -30.53 28.03 14.73
N ALA A 14 -30.35 27.92 13.41
CA ALA A 14 -30.50 29.02 12.47
C ALA A 14 -31.96 29.46 12.29
N SER A 15 -32.93 28.56 12.43
CA SER A 15 -34.36 28.93 12.35
C SER A 15 -34.85 29.63 13.63
N ARG A 16 -34.21 29.37 14.77
CA ARG A 16 -34.58 29.93 16.09
C ARG A 16 -33.90 31.25 16.43
N ASN A 17 -32.82 31.60 15.74
CA ASN A 17 -32.05 32.80 16.02
C ASN A 17 -31.89 33.64 14.75
N PRO A 18 -31.95 34.98 14.83
CA PRO A 18 -31.61 35.83 13.71
C PRO A 18 -30.11 35.73 13.41
N LEU A 19 -29.73 34.79 12.55
CA LEU A 19 -28.35 34.60 12.11
C LEU A 19 -28.08 35.43 10.85
N ASN A 20 -27.05 36.28 10.90
CA ASN A 20 -26.48 36.90 9.72
C ASN A 20 -25.25 36.09 9.29
N ILE A 21 -25.40 35.28 8.25
CA ILE A 21 -24.30 34.44 7.72
C ILE A 21 -23.50 35.27 6.72
N THR A 22 -22.30 35.67 7.11
CA THR A 22 -21.37 36.39 6.25
C THR A 22 -20.24 35.48 5.79
N TYR A 23 -19.92 35.53 4.50
CA TYR A 23 -18.75 34.86 3.95
C TYR A 23 -17.52 35.77 4.08
N THR A 24 -16.44 35.25 4.66
CA THR A 24 -15.13 35.93 4.72
C THR A 24 -14.15 35.17 3.82
N PRO A 25 -13.70 35.76 2.70
CA PRO A 25 -12.75 35.10 1.81
C PRO A 25 -11.44 34.74 2.52
N GLY A 26 -10.90 33.56 2.24
CA GLY A 26 -9.56 33.17 2.69
C GLY A 26 -8.47 33.94 1.94
N HIS A 27 -7.41 34.34 2.66
CA HIS A 27 -6.19 34.97 2.11
C HIS A 27 -6.31 36.42 1.62
N LEU A 28 -7.08 37.26 2.30
CA LEU A 28 -6.91 38.71 2.15
C LEU A 28 -5.86 39.17 3.17
N GLU A 29 -4.87 39.96 2.73
CA GLU A 29 -3.98 40.77 3.59
C GLU A 29 -4.77 41.87 4.35
N GLU A 30 -6.10 41.76 4.42
CA GLU A 30 -6.98 42.69 5.11
C GLU A 30 -6.89 42.49 6.62
N VAL A 31 -6.66 43.60 7.32
CA VAL A 31 -6.57 43.66 8.80
C VAL A 31 -7.97 43.85 9.43
N SER A 32 -9.04 43.52 8.71
CA SER A 32 -10.41 43.70 9.20
C SER A 32 -10.71 42.75 10.37
N ILE A 33 -11.63 43.13 11.25
CA ILE A 33 -12.04 42.29 12.40
C ILE A 33 -12.53 40.91 11.92
N PRO A 34 -13.37 40.79 10.87
CA PRO A 34 -13.77 39.48 10.34
C PRO A 34 -12.59 38.63 9.85
N ALA A 35 -11.61 39.23 9.17
CA ALA A 35 -10.43 38.52 8.69
C ALA A 35 -9.56 37.98 9.83
N ARG A 36 -9.39 38.77 10.91
CA ARG A 36 -8.68 38.33 12.12
C ARG A 36 -9.38 37.16 12.82
N LEU A 37 -10.69 37.22 13.00
CA LEU A 37 -11.47 36.15 13.62
C LEU A 37 -11.43 34.87 12.78
N ASN A 38 -11.50 34.99 11.45
CA ASN A 38 -11.37 33.85 10.55
C ASN A 38 -9.97 33.22 10.63
N PHE A 39 -8.91 34.04 10.71
CA PHE A 39 -7.54 33.56 10.88
C PHE A 39 -7.35 32.81 12.21
N GLU A 40 -7.91 33.33 13.31
CA GLU A 40 -7.88 32.62 14.60
C GLU A 40 -8.64 31.30 14.55
N ALA A 41 -9.84 31.28 13.95
CA ALA A 41 -10.62 30.05 13.79
C ALA A 41 -9.86 28.98 12.97
N ASP A 42 -9.23 29.37 11.86
CA ASP A 42 -8.42 28.49 11.03
C ASP A 42 -7.15 28.01 11.75
N HIS A 43 -6.49 28.89 12.53
CA HIS A 43 -5.36 28.53 13.37
C HIS A 43 -5.72 27.46 14.41
N TYR A 44 -6.86 27.62 15.09
CA TYR A 44 -7.33 26.64 16.07
C TYR A 44 -7.77 25.34 15.42
N ALA A 45 -8.51 25.39 14.30
CA ALA A 45 -8.90 24.20 13.54
C ALA A 45 -7.66 23.40 13.07
N SER A 46 -6.68 24.09 12.50
CA SER A 46 -5.41 23.50 12.05
C SER A 46 -4.56 22.96 13.21
N SER A 47 -4.53 23.65 14.35
CA SER A 47 -3.81 23.21 15.54
C SER A 47 -4.48 21.99 16.19
N ALA A 48 -5.81 21.92 16.19
CA ALA A 48 -6.57 20.79 16.70
C ALA A 48 -6.33 19.53 15.87
N GLN A 49 -6.17 19.64 14.54
CA GLN A 49 -5.79 18.49 13.69
C GLN A 49 -4.47 17.84 14.10
N ARG A 50 -3.51 18.62 14.64
CA ARG A 50 -2.23 18.10 15.16
C ARG A 50 -2.35 17.40 16.51
N ARG A 51 -3.46 17.60 17.21
CA ARG A 51 -3.77 17.02 18.53
C ARG A 51 -5.01 16.12 18.49
N LEU A 52 -5.28 15.49 17.35
CA LEU A 52 -6.49 14.70 17.10
C LEU A 52 -6.77 13.67 18.22
N HIS A 53 -5.72 13.09 18.82
CA HIS A 53 -5.84 12.09 19.88
C HIS A 53 -6.12 12.69 21.27
N ASP A 54 -5.85 13.98 21.48
CA ASP A 54 -6.07 14.68 22.74
C ASP A 54 -7.43 15.43 22.75
N VAL A 55 -8.04 15.62 21.58
CA VAL A 55 -9.33 16.31 21.44
C VAL A 55 -10.45 15.27 21.56
N PRO A 56 -11.35 15.39 22.56
CA PRO A 56 -12.48 14.48 22.67
C PRO A 56 -13.36 14.58 21.43
N THR A 57 -13.85 13.42 20.95
CA THR A 57 -14.78 13.39 19.83
C THR A 57 -16.05 14.14 20.21
N ALA A 58 -16.47 15.09 19.36
CA ALA A 58 -17.69 15.84 19.59
C ALA A 58 -18.90 14.88 19.67
N PRO A 59 -19.77 15.02 20.69
CA PRO A 59 -20.91 14.14 20.84
C PRO A 59 -21.89 14.34 19.69
N ILE A 60 -22.27 13.24 19.04
CA ILE A 60 -23.23 13.26 17.93
C ILE A 60 -24.59 13.74 18.47
N PRO A 61 -25.24 14.74 17.85
CA PRO A 61 -26.51 15.28 18.32
C PRO A 61 -27.65 14.28 18.04
N THR A 62 -27.83 13.33 18.96
CA THR A 62 -28.82 12.24 18.85
C THR A 62 -30.26 12.73 18.70
N PHE A 63 -30.56 13.91 19.25
CA PHE A 63 -31.86 14.57 19.17
C PHE A 63 -32.24 15.08 17.77
N PHE A 64 -31.29 15.16 16.82
CA PHE A 64 -31.56 15.50 15.41
C PHE A 64 -31.31 14.33 14.44
N MET A 65 -31.14 13.12 14.97
CA MET A 65 -31.04 11.92 14.17
C MET A 65 -32.40 11.51 13.58
N ASP A 66 -32.39 10.60 12.61
CA ASP A 66 -33.65 9.99 12.15
C ASP A 66 -34.24 9.14 13.29
N GLU A 67 -35.57 9.10 13.38
CA GLU A 67 -36.30 8.38 14.44
C GLU A 67 -35.85 6.92 14.59
N PHE A 68 -35.51 6.29 13.46
CA PHE A 68 -34.94 4.96 13.39
C PHE A 68 -33.50 5.03 12.87
N THR A 69 -32.56 5.34 13.76
CA THR A 69 -31.13 5.28 13.43
C THR A 69 -30.47 4.06 14.06
N PHE A 70 -29.68 3.34 13.28
CA PHE A 70 -29.01 2.13 13.72
C PHE A 70 -27.79 2.44 14.60
N TYR A 71 -27.49 1.54 15.52
CA TYR A 71 -26.34 1.62 16.42
C TYR A 71 -25.61 0.28 16.45
N THR A 72 -24.27 0.31 16.42
CA THR A 72 -23.43 -0.84 16.76
C THR A 72 -22.47 -0.44 17.89
N PRO A 73 -22.07 -1.38 18.77
CA PRO A 73 -21.09 -1.10 19.82
C PRO A 73 -19.73 -0.62 19.26
N ASP A 74 -19.34 -1.15 18.10
CA ASP A 74 -18.04 -0.87 17.50
C ASP A 74 -18.02 0.42 16.66
N ASP A 75 -19.10 0.73 15.93
CA ASP A 75 -19.16 1.87 14.99
C ASP A 75 -19.98 3.06 15.54
N GLY A 76 -20.68 2.88 16.65
CA GLY A 76 -21.58 3.88 17.21
C GLY A 76 -22.85 4.06 16.37
N TRP A 77 -23.38 5.28 16.35
CA TRP A 77 -24.60 5.61 15.60
C TRP A 77 -24.33 5.75 14.10
N ILE A 78 -25.10 5.05 13.27
CA ILE A 78 -24.92 4.97 11.82
C ILE A 78 -25.93 5.89 11.12
N GLU A 79 -25.50 7.11 10.76
CA GLU A 79 -26.35 8.08 10.07
C GLU A 79 -26.47 7.86 8.55
N SER A 80 -25.65 6.98 7.99
CA SER A 80 -25.71 6.63 6.57
C SER A 80 -26.82 5.62 6.28
N SER A 81 -27.23 5.52 5.00
CA SER A 81 -28.13 4.46 4.55
C SER A 81 -27.65 3.07 5.01
N ILE A 82 -28.55 2.31 5.62
CA ILE A 82 -28.26 0.96 6.11
C ILE A 82 -27.77 0.04 4.98
N CYS A 83 -28.34 0.19 3.77
CA CYS A 83 -27.91 -0.59 2.61
C CYS A 83 -26.44 -0.34 2.29
N THR A 84 -26.02 0.92 2.27
CA THR A 84 -24.63 1.30 2.00
C THR A 84 -23.69 0.85 3.11
N PHE A 85 -24.14 0.91 4.38
CA PHE A 85 -23.38 0.41 5.51
C PHE A 85 -23.18 -1.11 5.43
N VAL A 86 -24.25 -1.87 5.18
CA VAL A 86 -24.21 -3.34 5.05
C VAL A 86 -23.37 -3.75 3.85
N GLU A 87 -23.53 -3.11 2.70
CA GLU A 87 -22.71 -3.37 1.51
C GLU A 87 -21.22 -3.17 1.81
N LYS A 88 -20.85 -2.05 2.45
CA LYS A 88 -19.47 -1.78 2.87
C LYS A 88 -18.96 -2.83 3.85
N ALA A 89 -19.76 -3.21 4.84
CA ALA A 89 -19.40 -4.23 5.82
C ALA A 89 -19.19 -5.61 5.16
N LEU A 90 -20.05 -5.99 4.21
CA LEU A 90 -19.92 -7.21 3.43
C LEU A 90 -18.67 -7.18 2.53
N ILE A 91 -18.38 -6.06 1.88
CA ILE A 91 -17.15 -5.88 1.08
C ILE A 91 -15.92 -6.06 1.97
N LEU A 92 -15.89 -5.43 3.14
CA LEU A 92 -14.77 -5.55 4.09
C LEU A 92 -14.62 -6.98 4.61
N SER A 93 -15.72 -7.65 4.93
CA SER A 93 -15.72 -9.05 5.38
C SER A 93 -15.27 -10.01 4.28
N ALA A 94 -15.78 -9.85 3.05
CA ALA A 94 -15.38 -10.64 1.90
C ALA A 94 -13.91 -10.40 1.54
N SER A 95 -13.45 -9.14 1.58
CA SER A 95 -12.04 -8.77 1.40
C SER A 95 -11.15 -9.44 2.46
N LYS A 96 -11.56 -9.42 3.73
CA LYS A 96 -10.84 -10.07 4.83
C LYS A 96 -10.81 -11.60 4.70
N LYS A 97 -11.89 -12.22 4.23
CA LYS A 97 -11.93 -13.67 3.96
C LYS A 97 -11.06 -14.05 2.76
N ALA A 98 -11.11 -13.27 1.67
CA ALA A 98 -10.28 -13.48 0.49
C ALA A 98 -8.79 -13.28 0.81
N SER A 99 -8.44 -12.31 1.66
CA SER A 99 -7.06 -12.10 2.09
C SER A 99 -6.57 -13.23 3.00
N ALA A 100 -7.38 -13.73 3.92
CA ALA A 100 -7.03 -14.87 4.78
C ALA A 100 -6.89 -16.19 3.99
N GLY A 101 -7.79 -16.46 3.04
CA GLY A 101 -7.75 -17.68 2.21
C GLY A 101 -6.58 -17.75 1.22
N HIS A 102 -5.88 -16.64 1.00
CA HIS A 102 -4.71 -16.56 0.13
C HIS A 102 -3.45 -16.18 0.91
N GLN A 103 -3.27 -16.69 2.14
CA GLN A 103 -2.05 -16.48 2.95
C GLN A 103 -1.67 -14.99 3.11
N GLN A 104 -2.67 -14.12 3.29
CA GLN A 104 -2.46 -12.68 3.44
C GLN A 104 -1.77 -12.00 2.24
N ARG A 105 -1.78 -12.61 1.04
CA ARG A 105 -1.22 -12.02 -0.20
C ARG A 105 -1.79 -10.63 -0.54
N MET A 106 -2.98 -10.31 -0.02
CA MET A 106 -3.68 -9.02 -0.19
C MET A 106 -3.56 -8.09 1.03
N ALA A 107 -2.78 -8.42 2.05
CA ALA A 107 -2.60 -7.60 3.25
C ALA A 107 -1.65 -6.41 3.02
N LEU A 108 -2.03 -5.51 2.11
CA LEU A 108 -1.24 -4.31 1.75
C LEU A 108 -0.84 -3.48 2.97
N HIS A 109 -1.70 -3.42 3.99
CA HIS A 109 -1.44 -2.67 5.23
C HIS A 109 -0.20 -3.12 6.02
N LEU A 110 0.29 -4.34 5.81
CA LEU A 110 1.50 -4.84 6.48
C LEU A 110 2.79 -4.37 5.79
N TYR A 111 2.72 -4.08 4.49
CA TYR A 111 3.88 -3.87 3.64
C TYR A 111 3.93 -2.43 3.13
N ASP A 112 2.88 -1.99 2.44
CA ASP A 112 2.88 -0.76 1.66
C ASP A 112 2.38 0.42 2.51
N SER A 113 3.32 1.16 3.09
CA SER A 113 3.00 2.44 3.75
C SER A 113 2.71 3.57 2.74
N LYS A 114 2.97 3.35 1.45
CA LYS A 114 2.85 4.33 0.37
C LYS A 114 2.16 3.70 -0.84
N PRO A 115 1.35 4.46 -1.61
CA PRO A 115 0.74 3.95 -2.82
C PRO A 115 1.84 3.59 -3.85
N PRO A 116 1.64 2.51 -4.63
CA PRO A 116 2.56 2.16 -5.70
C PRO A 116 2.52 3.24 -6.82
N PRO A 117 3.58 3.38 -7.63
CA PRO A 117 3.60 4.31 -8.75
C PRO A 117 2.51 3.98 -9.78
N ASP A 118 1.80 4.99 -10.28
CA ASP A 118 0.66 4.80 -11.20
C ASP A 118 1.08 4.32 -12.59
N PHE A 119 2.19 4.86 -13.11
CA PHE A 119 2.59 4.70 -14.51
C PHE A 119 2.65 3.22 -15.00
N PRO A 120 3.23 2.26 -14.26
CA PRO A 120 3.24 0.84 -14.64
C PRO A 120 1.84 0.21 -14.80
N TYR A 121 0.81 0.78 -14.17
CA TYR A 121 -0.54 0.22 -14.11
C TYR A 121 -1.53 0.92 -15.02
N THR A 122 -1.34 2.21 -15.29
CA THR A 122 -2.28 3.02 -16.06
C THR A 122 -1.78 3.36 -17.47
N MET A 123 -0.46 3.49 -17.66
CA MET A 123 0.12 4.09 -18.88
C MET A 123 1.07 3.17 -19.66
N ALA A 124 1.48 2.03 -19.09
CA ALA A 124 2.43 1.15 -19.76
C ALA A 124 1.78 0.39 -20.93
N TYR A 125 2.25 0.64 -22.16
CA TYR A 125 1.77 -0.01 -23.40
C TYR A 125 1.87 -1.55 -23.41
N SER A 126 2.68 -2.14 -22.53
CA SER A 126 2.69 -3.57 -22.25
C SER A 126 2.75 -3.82 -20.74
N ALA A 127 1.58 -3.87 -20.09
CA ALA A 127 1.45 -4.04 -18.65
C ALA A 127 1.69 -5.49 -18.17
N TYR A 128 2.62 -6.23 -18.80
CA TYR A 128 2.87 -7.64 -18.47
C TYR A 128 3.23 -7.84 -16.99
N SER A 129 4.01 -6.91 -16.42
CA SER A 129 4.35 -6.96 -14.97
C SER A 129 3.11 -6.80 -14.09
N ALA A 130 2.17 -5.91 -14.46
CA ALA A 130 0.92 -5.75 -13.73
C ALA A 130 0.02 -7.00 -13.84
N VAL A 131 0.01 -7.64 -15.01
CA VAL A 131 -0.68 -8.92 -15.19
C VAL A 131 -0.08 -9.98 -14.27
N VAL A 132 1.25 -10.14 -14.25
CA VAL A 132 1.92 -11.10 -13.35
C VAL A 132 1.53 -10.85 -11.89
N GLN A 133 1.50 -9.60 -11.44
CA GLN A 133 1.09 -9.27 -10.08
C GLN A 133 -0.38 -9.59 -9.80
N LEU A 134 -1.28 -9.32 -10.74
CA LEU A 134 -2.69 -9.67 -10.60
C LEU A 134 -2.87 -11.18 -10.41
N TYR A 135 -2.21 -11.98 -11.26
CA TYR A 135 -2.23 -13.44 -11.14
C TYR A 135 -1.54 -13.94 -9.87
N ALA A 136 -0.44 -13.28 -9.44
CA ALA A 136 0.25 -13.65 -8.21
C ALA A 136 -0.63 -13.39 -6.98
N ARG A 137 -1.20 -12.19 -6.87
CA ARG A 137 -2.08 -11.76 -5.77
C ARG A 137 -3.36 -12.59 -5.67
N SER A 138 -3.92 -13.01 -6.81
CA SER A 138 -5.09 -13.90 -6.86
C SER A 138 -4.75 -15.38 -6.67
N GLY A 139 -3.46 -15.72 -6.53
CA GLY A 139 -3.02 -17.11 -6.42
C GLY A 139 -3.27 -17.95 -7.67
N GLN A 140 -3.36 -17.31 -8.84
CA GLN A 140 -3.71 -17.93 -10.12
C GLN A 140 -2.52 -18.15 -11.05
N LEU A 141 -1.28 -17.84 -10.64
CA LEU A 141 -0.12 -18.20 -11.46
C LEU A 141 -0.05 -19.73 -11.63
N PRO A 142 0.01 -20.26 -12.86
CA PRO A 142 0.05 -21.70 -13.14
C PRO A 142 1.40 -22.35 -12.78
N THR A 143 1.73 -22.34 -11.49
CA THR A 143 2.86 -23.08 -10.91
C THR A 143 2.54 -24.57 -10.85
N ALA A 144 3.56 -25.44 -10.75
CA ALA A 144 3.31 -26.88 -10.71
C ALA A 144 2.49 -27.30 -9.48
N ASP A 145 2.68 -26.65 -8.33
CA ASP A 145 1.85 -26.88 -7.13
C ASP A 145 0.35 -26.59 -7.38
N LEU A 146 0.04 -25.44 -7.99
CA LEU A 146 -1.35 -25.08 -8.31
C LEU A 146 -1.95 -26.00 -9.38
N LEU A 147 -1.15 -26.41 -10.36
CA LEU A 147 -1.61 -27.31 -11.42
C LEU A 147 -1.79 -28.75 -10.89
N TYR A 148 -0.93 -29.18 -9.97
CA TYR A 148 -1.03 -30.47 -9.29
C TYR A 148 -2.32 -30.55 -8.45
N SER A 149 -2.58 -29.52 -7.63
CA SER A 149 -3.84 -29.42 -6.85
C SER A 149 -5.12 -29.33 -7.71
N ARG A 150 -4.99 -29.11 -9.02
CA ARG A 150 -6.09 -29.10 -10.02
C ARG A 150 -6.09 -30.34 -10.92
N ASP A 151 -5.33 -31.38 -10.58
CA ASP A 151 -5.18 -32.62 -11.36
C ASP A 151 -4.74 -32.36 -12.81
N LYS A 152 -3.94 -31.30 -13.05
CA LYS A 152 -3.37 -30.96 -14.37
C LYS A 152 -1.91 -31.37 -14.53
N LEU A 153 -1.24 -31.69 -13.43
CA LEU A 153 0.14 -32.19 -13.38
C LEU A 153 0.21 -33.35 -12.38
N ASN A 154 1.15 -34.26 -12.59
CA ASN A 154 1.35 -35.44 -11.73
C ASN A 154 2.40 -35.21 -10.64
N ASP A 155 3.13 -34.10 -10.71
CA ASP A 155 4.26 -33.80 -9.83
C ASP A 155 4.31 -32.30 -9.53
N PRO A 156 4.27 -31.87 -8.25
CA PRO A 156 4.35 -30.47 -7.85
C PRO A 156 5.78 -29.92 -7.80
N ARG A 157 6.81 -30.73 -8.05
CA ARG A 157 8.21 -30.30 -8.00
C ARG A 157 8.54 -29.27 -9.08
N CYS A 158 9.55 -28.46 -8.78
CA CYS A 158 10.09 -27.45 -9.67
C CYS A 158 10.46 -28.01 -11.05
N ARG A 159 9.75 -27.54 -12.07
CA ARG A 159 9.97 -27.95 -13.46
C ARG A 159 11.30 -27.45 -14.06
N ALA A 160 12.05 -26.61 -13.35
CA ALA A 160 13.43 -26.27 -13.70
C ALA A 160 14.48 -27.26 -13.15
N GLY A 161 14.05 -28.32 -12.46
CA GLY A 161 14.93 -29.38 -11.95
C GLY A 161 15.37 -29.19 -10.49
N CYS A 162 14.73 -28.30 -9.74
CA CYS A 162 14.98 -28.17 -8.30
C CYS A 162 14.22 -29.26 -7.52
N GLN A 163 14.75 -29.67 -6.36
CA GLN A 163 14.09 -30.62 -5.47
C GLN A 163 12.96 -30.00 -4.61
N ALA A 164 12.70 -28.70 -4.77
CA ALA A 164 11.66 -27.98 -4.05
C ALA A 164 10.31 -28.04 -4.78
N ILE A 165 9.23 -27.76 -4.04
CA ILE A 165 7.89 -27.57 -4.60
C ILE A 165 7.88 -26.29 -5.44
N GLU A 166 7.23 -26.36 -6.60
CA GLU A 166 7.05 -25.21 -7.47
C GLU A 166 5.83 -24.40 -7.04
N ASP A 167 5.99 -23.62 -5.98
CA ASP A 167 5.06 -22.54 -5.65
C ASP A 167 5.58 -21.20 -6.18
N GLN A 168 4.82 -20.13 -5.94
CA GLN A 168 5.20 -18.80 -6.37
C GLN A 168 6.48 -18.32 -5.67
N HIS A 169 6.57 -18.57 -4.36
CA HIS A 169 7.71 -18.15 -3.55
C HIS A 169 9.00 -18.76 -4.08
N HIS A 170 9.00 -20.07 -4.31
CA HIS A 170 10.11 -20.79 -4.88
C HIS A 170 10.53 -20.18 -6.22
N ILE A 171 9.61 -19.96 -7.17
CA ILE A 171 9.97 -19.42 -8.49
C ILE A 171 10.64 -18.04 -8.37
N PHE A 172 10.09 -17.15 -7.55
CA PHE A 172 10.55 -15.76 -7.48
C PHE A 172 11.72 -15.52 -6.52
N VAL A 173 11.82 -16.28 -5.43
CA VAL A 173 12.74 -16.03 -4.32
C VAL A 173 13.81 -17.12 -4.22
N ASP A 174 13.45 -18.39 -4.19
CA ASP A 174 14.41 -19.46 -3.87
C ASP A 174 15.05 -20.13 -5.08
N CYS A 175 14.41 -20.08 -6.24
CA CYS A 175 14.81 -20.89 -7.39
C CYS A 175 16.22 -20.49 -7.84
N PRO A 176 17.22 -21.40 -7.78
CA PRO A 176 18.60 -21.09 -8.12
C PRO A 176 18.75 -20.61 -9.58
N ARG A 177 17.80 -20.98 -10.44
CA ARG A 177 17.79 -20.58 -11.85
C ARG A 177 17.76 -19.06 -12.05
N TYR A 178 17.15 -18.34 -11.11
CA TYR A 178 16.95 -16.89 -11.19
C TYR A 178 17.82 -16.10 -10.22
N ASP A 179 18.81 -16.75 -9.61
CA ASP A 179 19.66 -16.13 -8.60
C ASP A 179 20.44 -14.94 -9.14
N ASP A 180 21.09 -15.12 -10.29
CA ASP A 180 21.79 -14.03 -11.00
C ASP A 180 20.89 -12.82 -11.28
N TRP A 181 19.60 -13.04 -11.49
CA TRP A 181 18.66 -11.96 -11.79
C TRP A 181 18.26 -11.22 -10.53
N ARG A 182 18.07 -11.93 -9.41
CA ARG A 182 17.84 -11.33 -8.10
C ARG A 182 19.06 -10.54 -7.63
N VAL A 183 20.27 -11.08 -7.77
CA VAL A 183 21.52 -10.40 -7.42
C VAL A 183 21.68 -9.09 -8.21
N LYS A 184 21.52 -9.14 -9.54
CA LYS A 184 21.59 -7.94 -10.39
C LYS A 184 20.51 -6.91 -10.06
N ALA A 185 19.31 -7.36 -9.72
CA ALA A 185 18.24 -6.46 -9.30
C ALA A 185 18.55 -5.81 -7.94
N ALA A 186 19.08 -6.59 -6.97
CA ALA A 186 19.51 -6.08 -5.67
C ALA A 186 20.60 -5.02 -5.82
N GLU A 187 21.57 -5.24 -6.71
CA GLU A 187 22.61 -4.28 -7.05
C GLU A 187 22.03 -2.99 -7.67
N ASP A 188 21.04 -3.10 -8.57
CA ASP A 188 20.37 -1.94 -9.16
C ASP A 188 19.61 -1.12 -8.11
N VAL A 189 18.85 -1.78 -7.23
CA VAL A 189 18.13 -1.13 -6.13
C VAL A 189 19.11 -0.46 -5.16
N HIS A 190 20.18 -1.16 -4.78
CA HIS A 190 21.22 -0.63 -3.91
C HIS A 190 21.87 0.62 -4.52
N ARG A 191 22.26 0.55 -5.80
CA ARG A 191 22.87 1.67 -6.52
C ARG A 191 21.95 2.89 -6.57
N ARG A 192 20.68 2.71 -6.95
CA ARG A 192 19.69 3.82 -7.01
C ARG A 192 19.45 4.44 -5.64
N THR A 193 19.32 3.60 -4.62
CA THR A 193 19.13 4.04 -3.23
C THR A 193 20.34 4.86 -2.77
N ASN A 194 21.56 4.36 -3.02
CA ASN A 194 22.79 5.05 -2.64
C ASN A 194 22.93 6.41 -3.34
N SER A 195 22.64 6.49 -4.65
CA SER A 195 22.68 7.76 -5.39
C SER A 195 21.73 8.80 -4.79
N LYS A 196 20.49 8.42 -4.45
CA LYS A 196 19.50 9.33 -3.85
C LYS A 196 19.87 9.78 -2.44
N LEU A 197 20.52 8.91 -1.66
CA LEU A 197 21.03 9.27 -0.33
C LEU A 197 22.24 10.20 -0.43
N ALA A 198 23.13 9.97 -1.41
CA ALA A 198 24.29 10.81 -1.68
C ALA A 198 23.90 12.23 -2.09
N GLU A 199 22.89 12.39 -2.95
CA GLU A 199 22.35 13.69 -3.35
C GLU A 199 21.72 14.50 -2.18
N LYS A 200 21.42 13.84 -1.06
CA LYS A 200 20.79 14.45 0.12
C LYS A 200 21.72 14.62 1.31
N ASP A 201 23.02 14.40 1.09
CA ASP A 201 24.08 14.62 2.08
C ASP A 201 23.85 13.91 3.43
N VAL A 202 23.23 12.72 3.37
CA VAL A 202 22.97 11.88 4.54
C VAL A 202 24.29 11.30 5.06
N GLU A 203 24.53 11.19 6.37
CA GLU A 203 25.76 10.56 6.86
C GLU A 203 25.85 9.06 6.52
N GLU A 204 27.05 8.57 6.22
CA GLU A 204 27.29 7.19 5.78
C GLU A 204 26.82 6.12 6.80
N THR A 205 26.94 6.43 8.09
CA THR A 205 26.46 5.60 9.20
C THR A 205 24.93 5.44 9.16
N GLU A 206 24.20 6.51 8.84
CA GLU A 206 22.73 6.51 8.73
C GLU A 206 22.24 5.85 7.43
N ARG A 207 23.08 5.75 6.39
CA ARG A 207 22.74 5.07 5.12
C ARG A 207 22.78 3.55 5.24
N THR A 208 23.57 3.00 6.16
CA THR A 208 23.92 1.57 6.20
C THR A 208 22.69 0.68 6.32
N GLY A 209 21.75 1.00 7.22
CA GLY A 209 20.53 0.21 7.42
C GLY A 209 19.66 0.12 6.16
N LEU A 210 19.46 1.25 5.47
CA LEU A 210 18.64 1.30 4.27
C LEU A 210 19.32 0.62 3.07
N LEU A 211 20.65 0.69 2.97
CA LEU A 211 21.41 -0.01 1.94
C LEU A 211 21.43 -1.53 2.16
N LEU A 212 21.49 -1.98 3.41
CA LEU A 212 21.35 -3.40 3.76
C LEU A 212 19.95 -3.92 3.42
N ALA A 213 18.91 -3.13 3.72
CA ALA A 213 17.54 -3.44 3.32
C ALA A 213 17.39 -3.53 1.80
N ALA A 214 17.98 -2.60 1.04
CA ALA A 214 17.99 -2.63 -0.42
C ALA A 214 18.64 -3.91 -0.99
N LYS A 215 19.78 -4.35 -0.42
CA LYS A 215 20.46 -5.59 -0.82
C LYS A 215 19.64 -6.84 -0.50
N SER A 216 18.89 -6.82 0.60
CA SER A 216 18.12 -7.96 1.09
C SER A 216 16.70 -8.02 0.53
N LEU A 217 16.30 -7.06 -0.32
CA LEU A 217 14.92 -6.91 -0.78
C LEU A 217 14.36 -8.19 -1.44
N PHE A 218 15.18 -8.86 -2.25
CA PHE A 218 14.77 -10.04 -3.04
C PHE A 218 15.03 -11.38 -2.35
N LEU A 219 15.36 -11.35 -1.05
CA LEU A 219 15.65 -12.53 -0.24
C LEU A 219 14.75 -12.54 0.99
N ASP A 220 14.51 -13.73 1.51
CA ASP A 220 13.89 -13.90 2.82
C ASP A 220 14.80 -13.29 3.89
N ASN A 221 14.20 -12.48 4.75
CA ASN A 221 14.90 -11.73 5.76
C ASN A 221 13.97 -11.45 6.93
N ASP A 222 14.31 -12.05 8.07
CA ASP A 222 13.52 -12.01 9.29
C ASP A 222 13.31 -10.60 9.85
N THR A 223 14.20 -9.67 9.52
CA THR A 223 14.20 -8.30 10.06
C THR A 223 13.55 -7.29 9.13
N LEU A 224 13.60 -7.53 7.81
CA LEU A 224 13.11 -6.60 6.81
C LEU A 224 11.64 -6.83 6.48
N TRP A 225 11.25 -8.09 6.29
CA TRP A 225 9.89 -8.43 5.85
C TRP A 225 9.01 -8.73 7.07
N PRO A 226 7.80 -8.14 7.18
CA PRO A 226 6.89 -8.34 8.32
C PRO A 226 6.55 -9.80 8.60
N LEU A 227 6.50 -10.63 7.56
CA LEU A 227 6.26 -12.07 7.65
C LEU A 227 7.52 -12.89 7.36
N HIS A 228 8.69 -12.27 7.41
CA HIS A 228 10.02 -12.87 7.23
C HIS A 228 10.33 -13.36 5.79
N TYR A 229 9.32 -13.53 4.94
CA TYR A 229 9.50 -13.90 3.53
C TYR A 229 9.36 -12.73 2.55
N SER A 230 10.17 -12.75 1.50
CA SER A 230 10.13 -11.75 0.44
C SER A 230 8.88 -11.89 -0.41
N SER A 231 8.10 -10.81 -0.49
CA SER A 231 6.85 -10.77 -1.26
C SER A 231 6.90 -9.79 -2.42
N TYR A 232 8.10 -9.46 -2.90
CA TYR A 232 8.31 -8.43 -3.92
C TYR A 232 7.53 -8.70 -5.23
N TYR A 233 7.33 -9.98 -5.57
CA TYR A 233 6.61 -10.41 -6.77
C TYR A 233 5.10 -10.14 -6.70
N LEU A 234 4.58 -9.91 -5.50
CA LEU A 234 3.23 -9.39 -5.28
C LEU A 234 3.16 -7.86 -5.45
N GLY A 235 4.29 -7.18 -5.68
CA GLY A 235 4.35 -5.72 -5.68
C GLY A 235 4.32 -5.09 -4.31
N HIS A 236 4.67 -5.85 -3.28
CA HIS A 236 4.79 -5.35 -1.92
C HIS A 236 6.21 -4.82 -1.70
N ILE A 237 6.32 -3.80 -0.87
CA ILE A 237 7.61 -3.28 -0.37
C ILE A 237 7.61 -3.40 1.16
N PRO A 238 8.71 -3.82 1.80
CA PRO A 238 8.77 -3.86 3.25
C PRO A 238 8.70 -2.44 3.85
N PRO A 239 8.13 -2.27 5.05
CA PRO A 239 8.06 -0.97 5.70
C PRO A 239 9.46 -0.50 6.13
N PHE A 240 10.07 0.41 5.37
CA PHE A 240 11.43 0.91 5.61
C PHE A 240 11.48 2.35 6.17
N ASP A 241 10.36 2.96 6.51
CA ASP A 241 10.29 4.37 6.96
C ASP A 241 11.13 4.68 8.20
N HIS A 242 11.31 3.67 9.06
CA HIS A 242 12.14 3.72 10.25
C HIS A 242 13.64 3.71 9.94
N LEU A 243 14.03 3.20 8.76
CA LEU A 243 15.41 3.18 8.26
C LEU A 243 15.80 4.48 7.56
N ILE A 244 14.84 5.37 7.31
CA ILE A 244 15.11 6.67 6.71
C ILE A 244 15.60 7.62 7.80
N PRO A 245 16.77 8.27 7.63
CA PRO A 245 17.30 9.22 8.58
C PRO A 245 16.26 10.29 8.98
N LYS A 246 16.30 10.71 10.26
CA LYS A 246 15.40 11.75 10.77
C LYS A 246 15.79 13.14 10.27
N LYS A 247 17.09 13.36 10.02
CA LYS A 247 17.63 14.61 9.48
C LYS A 247 18.00 14.40 8.01
N VAL A 248 17.13 14.82 7.11
CA VAL A 248 17.39 14.79 5.66
C VAL A 248 17.39 16.22 5.13
N GLY A 249 18.59 16.80 4.99
CA GLY A 249 18.79 18.18 4.59
C GLY A 249 18.23 19.22 5.58
N ASN A 250 18.13 20.48 5.13
CA ASN A 250 17.76 21.64 5.97
C ASN A 250 16.25 21.79 6.24
N SER A 251 15.41 20.81 5.86
CA SER A 251 13.95 20.89 5.95
C SER A 251 13.36 19.55 6.42
N GLU A 252 13.12 19.43 7.72
CA GLU A 252 13.05 18.13 8.43
C GLU A 252 11.83 17.24 8.11
N GLY A 253 10.81 17.72 7.39
CA GLY A 253 9.60 16.93 7.09
C GLY A 253 9.42 16.55 5.63
N LEU A 254 9.28 17.55 4.76
CA LEU A 254 8.86 17.37 3.37
C LEU A 254 9.93 16.62 2.54
N THR A 255 11.20 16.90 2.79
CA THR A 255 12.34 16.28 2.09
C THR A 255 12.43 14.79 2.40
N ARG A 256 12.19 14.42 3.67
CA ARG A 256 12.17 13.03 4.13
C ARG A 256 11.04 12.24 3.45
N THR A 257 9.82 12.77 3.45
CA THR A 257 8.66 12.11 2.80
C THR A 257 8.88 11.93 1.30
N ARG A 258 9.42 12.95 0.62
CA ARG A 258 9.74 12.86 -0.81
C ARG A 258 10.81 11.80 -1.07
N LEU A 259 11.88 11.78 -0.29
CA LEU A 259 12.93 10.76 -0.41
C LEU A 259 12.35 9.35 -0.22
N ALA A 260 11.54 9.16 0.83
CA ALA A 260 10.87 7.90 1.11
C ALA A 260 10.01 7.41 -0.06
N HIS A 261 9.23 8.32 -0.65
CA HIS A 261 8.39 8.03 -1.81
C HIS A 261 9.22 7.69 -3.06
N HIS A 262 10.31 8.43 -3.30
CA HIS A 262 11.22 8.15 -4.42
C HIS A 262 11.94 6.81 -4.29
N ILE A 263 12.32 6.42 -3.08
CA ILE A 263 12.94 5.12 -2.82
C ILE A 263 11.91 4.00 -3.00
N ALA A 264 10.72 4.16 -2.42
CA ALA A 264 9.63 3.19 -2.58
C ALA A 264 9.30 2.97 -4.06
N ASN A 265 9.17 4.03 -4.85
CA ASN A 265 8.89 3.92 -6.28
C ASN A 265 9.97 3.15 -7.05
N ASP A 266 11.25 3.35 -6.71
CA ASP A 266 12.35 2.62 -7.35
C ASP A 266 12.32 1.15 -6.97
N TRP A 267 12.17 0.85 -5.67
CA TRP A 267 12.11 -0.52 -5.15
C TRP A 267 10.93 -1.27 -5.79
N HIS A 268 9.77 -0.63 -5.87
CA HIS A 268 8.58 -1.16 -6.53
C HIS A 268 8.87 -1.47 -7.98
N THR A 269 9.35 -0.46 -8.72
CA THR A 269 9.56 -0.56 -10.17
C THR A 269 10.55 -1.66 -10.52
N VAL A 270 11.64 -1.81 -9.76
CA VAL A 270 12.59 -2.90 -9.98
C VAL A 270 11.96 -4.25 -9.64
N SER A 271 11.23 -4.33 -8.53
CA SER A 271 10.54 -5.56 -8.08
C SER A 271 9.57 -6.10 -9.12
N ILE A 272 8.67 -5.26 -9.64
CA ILE A 272 7.65 -5.68 -10.61
C ILE A 272 8.28 -6.07 -11.95
N ARG A 273 9.34 -5.37 -12.37
CA ARG A 273 10.08 -5.69 -13.60
C ARG A 273 10.82 -7.02 -13.48
N LEU A 274 11.44 -7.27 -12.32
CA LEU A 274 12.09 -8.55 -12.04
C LEU A 274 11.07 -9.69 -12.07
N ALA A 275 9.94 -9.54 -11.36
CA ALA A 275 8.88 -10.54 -11.34
C ALA A 275 8.33 -10.81 -12.75
N GLY A 276 8.06 -9.77 -13.53
CA GLY A 276 7.66 -9.89 -14.93
C GLY A 276 8.70 -10.62 -15.78
N ARG A 277 9.99 -10.31 -15.60
CA ARG A 277 11.07 -10.96 -16.34
C ARG A 277 11.19 -12.45 -16.00
N ILE A 278 11.21 -12.79 -14.70
CA ILE A 278 11.28 -14.17 -14.20
C ILE A 278 10.10 -14.98 -14.75
N TRP A 279 8.88 -14.46 -14.59
CA TRP A 279 7.69 -15.18 -15.01
C TRP A 279 7.61 -15.35 -16.54
N GLY A 280 8.01 -14.34 -17.30
CA GLY A 280 8.04 -14.41 -18.77
C GLY A 280 9.07 -15.42 -19.30
N ASP A 281 10.20 -15.59 -18.63
CA ASP A 281 11.14 -16.69 -18.96
C ASP A 281 10.60 -18.05 -18.51
N TRP A 282 10.00 -18.13 -17.31
CA TRP A 282 9.37 -19.34 -16.80
C TRP A 282 8.32 -19.90 -17.76
N GLN A 283 7.36 -19.07 -18.17
CA GLN A 283 6.30 -19.46 -19.09
C GLN A 283 6.84 -19.96 -20.43
N ARG A 284 7.85 -19.28 -21.00
CA ARG A 284 8.47 -19.70 -22.26
C ARG A 284 9.12 -21.08 -22.16
N ARG A 285 9.84 -21.35 -21.07
CA ARG A 285 10.44 -22.67 -20.83
C ARG A 285 9.39 -23.75 -20.70
N MET A 286 8.35 -23.49 -19.90
CA MET A 286 7.29 -24.47 -19.66
C MET A 286 6.49 -24.79 -20.92
N ALA A 287 6.28 -23.79 -21.79
CA ALA A 287 5.69 -24.02 -23.11
C ALA A 287 6.57 -24.95 -23.95
N GLN A 288 7.88 -24.72 -24.01
CA GLN A 288 8.82 -25.57 -24.76
C GLN A 288 8.88 -27.01 -24.23
N THR A 289 8.83 -27.21 -22.90
CA THR A 289 8.85 -28.56 -22.30
C THR A 289 7.56 -29.33 -22.54
N THR A 290 6.43 -28.61 -22.69
CA THR A 290 5.13 -29.22 -22.98
C THR A 290 5.06 -29.64 -24.46
N ASP A 291 5.64 -28.84 -25.36
CA ASP A 291 5.62 -29.11 -26.80
C ASP A 291 6.53 -30.30 -27.18
N THR A 292 7.64 -30.50 -26.47
CA THR A 292 8.50 -31.68 -26.64
C THR A 292 7.84 -32.96 -26.13
N ARG A 293 7.10 -32.91 -25.01
CA ARG A 293 6.32 -34.06 -24.49
C ARG A 293 5.12 -34.45 -25.37
N ARG A 294 4.57 -33.54 -26.17
CA ARG A 294 3.47 -33.84 -27.12
C ARG A 294 3.94 -34.45 -28.43
N ARG A 295 5.24 -34.33 -28.75
CA ARG A 295 5.85 -34.85 -29.99
C ARG A 295 6.61 -36.17 -29.79
N SER A 296 6.67 -36.68 -28.55
CA SER A 296 7.23 -38.00 -28.20
C SER A 296 6.11 -38.97 -27.87
#